data_AF-A0A3D3SYL9-F1
#
_entry.id   AF-A0A3D3SYL9-F1
#
_cell.length_a   1.000
_cell.length_b   1.000
_cell.length_c   1.000
_cell.angle_alpha   90.00
_cell.angle_beta   90.00
_cell.angle_gamma   90.00
#
_symmetry.space_group_name_H-M   'P 1'
#
loop_
_entity.id
_entity.type
_entity.pdbx_description
1 polymer ?
#
loop_
_entity_poly.entity_id
_entity_poly.type
_entity_poly.pdbx_seq_one_letter_code
_entity_poly.pdbx_strand_id
1 'polypeptide(L)'
;MTPEIEQFLSGMKKTMEEVVLPNLTDRFAQEQAGIVAATLGFLSTIHDKVFHYELFENREYKDILQDVISGLENSGEQENDIQEVISKINKHFSKDRPEDQSALRPYAFLRASNETMRELLCELIQLQPAMPADTRAQFEARLKPFFRSLETRERSWVKGLGFDPEADQQADIAELLYDEKGFLRGGK
;
A
#
# COMPACT_ATOMS: atom_id res chain seq x y z
N MET A 1 6.97 -29.67 2.34
CA MET A 1 6.15 -28.72 3.10
C MET A 1 7.09 -27.58 3.46
N THR A 2 6.96 -26.44 2.79
CA THR A 2 7.82 -25.28 3.06
C THR A 2 7.30 -24.63 4.35
N PRO A 3 8.10 -24.51 5.42
CA PRO A 3 7.63 -23.90 6.65
C PRO A 3 7.14 -22.48 6.40
N GLU A 4 5.96 -22.18 6.92
CA GLU A 4 5.33 -20.88 6.75
C GLU A 4 6.12 -19.84 7.56
N ILE A 5 6.32 -18.65 6.98
CA ILE A 5 7.06 -17.56 7.61
C ILE A 5 6.52 -17.19 8.99
N GLU A 6 5.21 -17.33 9.21
CA GLU A 6 4.57 -17.15 10.52
C GLU A 6 5.13 -18.13 11.57
N GLN A 7 5.33 -19.40 11.20
CA GLN A 7 5.92 -20.41 12.08
C GLN A 7 7.37 -20.09 12.42
N PHE A 8 8.13 -19.56 11.44
CA PHE A 8 9.50 -19.10 11.68
C PHE A 8 9.55 -17.90 12.64
N LEU A 9 8.75 -16.86 12.38
CA LEU A 9 8.70 -15.65 13.21
C LEU A 9 8.25 -15.98 14.64
N SER A 10 7.22 -16.82 14.78
CA SER A 10 6.71 -17.31 16.06
C SER A 10 7.78 -18.12 16.81
N GLY A 11 8.50 -19.02 16.14
CA GLY A 11 9.59 -19.79 16.73
C GLY A 11 10.77 -18.93 17.20
N MET A 12 11.15 -17.92 16.40
CA MET A 12 12.20 -16.97 16.78
C MET A 12 11.78 -16.12 17.98
N LYS A 13 10.55 -15.60 17.99
CA LYS A 13 10.02 -14.83 19.11
C LYS A 13 10.02 -15.66 20.39
N LYS A 14 9.51 -16.89 20.33
CA LYS A 14 9.48 -17.81 21.47
C LYS A 14 10.89 -18.08 22.01
N THR A 15 11.87 -18.26 21.12
CA THR A 15 13.27 -18.45 21.53
C THR A 15 13.83 -17.22 22.22
N MET A 16 13.50 -16.01 21.73
CA MET A 16 13.91 -14.77 22.39
C MET A 16 13.30 -14.64 23.80
N GLU A 17 12.01 -14.94 23.95
CA GLU A 17 11.26 -14.80 25.21
C GLU A 17 11.58 -15.88 26.24
N GLU A 18 11.73 -17.14 25.82
CA GLU A 18 11.87 -18.29 26.73
C GLU A 18 13.32 -18.71 26.96
N VAL A 19 14.24 -18.37 26.05
CA VAL A 19 15.64 -18.81 26.12
C VAL A 19 16.58 -17.63 26.26
N VAL A 20 16.54 -16.64 25.37
CA VAL A 20 17.52 -15.55 25.38
C VAL A 20 17.31 -14.62 26.55
N LEU A 21 16.13 -13.99 26.64
CA LEU A 21 15.80 -12.99 27.66
C LEU A 21 16.07 -13.47 29.11
N PRO A 22 15.65 -14.69 29.52
CA PRO A 22 15.88 -15.16 30.89
C PRO A 22 17.36 -15.40 31.22
N ASN A 23 18.22 -15.60 30.22
CA ASN A 23 19.64 -15.87 30.41
C ASN A 23 20.53 -14.62 30.30
N LEU A 24 19.96 -13.47 29.93
CA LEU A 24 20.69 -12.20 29.92
C LEU A 24 20.73 -11.61 31.33
N THR A 25 21.91 -11.13 31.74
CA THR A 25 22.11 -10.47 33.04
C THR A 25 22.28 -8.96 32.92
N ASP A 26 22.68 -8.47 31.74
CA ASP A 26 22.83 -7.05 31.46
C ASP A 26 21.48 -6.42 31.12
N ARG A 27 21.13 -5.31 31.79
CA ARG A 27 19.82 -4.66 31.62
C ARG A 27 19.64 -4.09 30.23
N PHE A 28 20.68 -3.49 29.65
CA PHE A 28 20.59 -2.94 28.30
C PHE A 28 20.37 -4.06 27.28
N ALA A 29 21.10 -5.17 27.41
CA ALA A 29 20.91 -6.35 26.57
C ALA A 29 19.49 -6.94 26.70
N GLN A 30 18.94 -7.00 27.91
CA GLN A 30 17.55 -7.42 28.12
C GLN A 30 16.55 -6.50 27.41
N GLU A 31 16.73 -5.17 27.51
CA GLU A 31 15.89 -4.20 26.82
C GLU A 31 15.98 -4.37 25.28
N GLN A 32 17.19 -4.52 24.73
CA GLN A 32 17.37 -4.76 23.29
C GLN A 32 16.76 -6.10 22.83
N ALA A 33 16.95 -7.16 23.61
CA ALA A 33 16.35 -8.46 23.32
C ALA A 33 14.80 -8.43 23.37
N GLY A 34 14.24 -7.65 24.30
CA GLY A 34 12.81 -7.39 24.40
C GLY A 34 12.27 -6.66 23.17
N ILE A 35 12.98 -5.64 22.67
CA ILE A 35 12.65 -4.94 21.43
C ILE A 35 12.64 -5.93 20.25
N VAL A 36 13.66 -6.77 20.11
CA VAL A 36 13.73 -7.78 19.04
C VAL A 36 12.53 -8.74 19.11
N ALA A 37 12.19 -9.25 20.30
CA ALA A 37 11.03 -10.12 20.48
C ALA A 37 9.71 -9.42 20.10
N ALA A 38 9.55 -8.16 20.49
CA ALA A 38 8.39 -7.34 20.13
C ALA A 38 8.31 -7.12 18.61
N THR A 39 9.43 -6.80 17.96
CA THR A 39 9.50 -6.64 16.49
C THR A 39 9.16 -7.94 15.76
N LEU A 40 9.63 -9.09 16.22
CA LEU A 40 9.28 -10.39 15.63
C LEU A 40 7.78 -10.67 15.76
N GLY A 41 7.18 -10.36 16.91
CA GLY A 41 5.74 -10.43 17.12
C GLY A 41 4.98 -9.52 16.16
N PHE A 42 5.44 -8.27 16.00
CA PHE A 42 4.85 -7.31 15.08
C PHE A 42 4.97 -7.74 13.61
N LEU A 43 6.13 -8.25 13.18
CA LEU A 43 6.29 -8.78 11.82
C LEU A 43 5.29 -9.92 11.54
N SER A 44 5.03 -10.76 12.54
CA SER A 44 4.02 -11.82 12.43
C SER A 44 2.60 -11.26 12.25
N THR A 45 2.27 -10.11 12.85
CA THR A 45 0.93 -9.51 12.74
C THR A 45 0.71 -8.70 11.47
N ILE A 46 1.77 -8.27 10.77
CA ILE A 46 1.64 -7.50 9.52
C ILE A 46 1.87 -8.36 8.27
N HIS A 47 2.64 -9.45 8.38
CA HIS A 47 3.03 -10.24 7.21
C HIS A 47 1.81 -10.82 6.46
N ASP A 48 0.81 -11.31 7.19
CA ASP A 48 -0.45 -11.83 6.64
C ASP A 48 -1.27 -10.76 5.88
N LYS A 49 -1.01 -9.47 6.14
CA LYS A 49 -1.72 -8.33 5.55
C LYS A 49 -1.01 -7.73 4.35
N VAL A 50 0.24 -8.14 4.08
CA VAL A 50 1.06 -7.60 2.97
C VAL A 50 0.33 -7.76 1.63
N PHE A 51 -0.27 -8.93 1.39
CA PHE A 51 -1.04 -9.17 0.17
C PHE A 51 -2.26 -8.25 0.07
N HIS A 52 -3.02 -8.11 1.14
CA HIS A 52 -4.22 -7.28 1.16
C HIS A 52 -3.90 -5.79 1.01
N TYR A 53 -2.74 -5.35 1.53
CA TYR A 53 -2.22 -4.01 1.31
C TYR A 53 -1.96 -3.74 -0.17
N GLU A 54 -1.19 -4.60 -0.83
CA GLU A 54 -0.89 -4.44 -2.26
C GLU A 54 -2.17 -4.49 -3.10
N LEU A 55 -3.11 -5.37 -2.77
CA LEU A 55 -4.39 -5.47 -3.48
C LEU A 55 -5.21 -4.18 -3.33
N PHE A 56 -5.24 -3.61 -2.12
CA PHE A 56 -5.93 -2.35 -1.84
C PHE A 56 -5.28 -1.19 -2.60
N GLU A 57 -3.95 -1.06 -2.54
CA GLU A 57 -3.21 -0.01 -3.22
C GLU A 57 -3.35 -0.12 -4.75
N ASN A 58 -3.34 -1.35 -5.28
CA ASN A 58 -3.57 -1.63 -6.70
C ASN A 58 -4.92 -1.08 -7.18
N ARG A 59 -5.96 -1.32 -6.39
CA ARG A 59 -7.30 -0.79 -6.66
C ARG A 59 -7.31 0.74 -6.67
N GLU A 60 -6.74 1.37 -5.64
CA GLU A 60 -6.74 2.84 -5.58
C GLU A 60 -5.97 3.48 -6.73
N TYR A 61 -4.83 2.91 -7.13
CA TYR A 61 -4.10 3.38 -8.29
C TYR A 61 -4.92 3.25 -9.58
N LYS A 62 -5.56 2.10 -9.79
CA LYS A 62 -6.46 1.89 -10.94
C LYS A 62 -7.58 2.92 -10.96
N ASP A 63 -8.24 3.14 -9.83
CA ASP A 63 -9.37 4.08 -9.72
C ASP A 63 -8.93 5.52 -10.06
N ILE A 64 -7.80 5.99 -9.53
CA ILE A 64 -7.29 7.35 -9.80
C ILE A 64 -6.84 7.51 -11.25
N LEU A 65 -6.09 6.54 -11.77
CA LEU A 65 -5.60 6.57 -13.15
C LEU A 65 -6.74 6.48 -14.16
N GLN A 66 -7.79 5.71 -13.88
CA GLN A 66 -8.97 5.62 -14.74
C GLN A 66 -9.78 6.92 -14.74
N ASP A 67 -9.96 7.54 -13.57
CA ASP A 67 -10.66 8.82 -13.43
C ASP A 67 -9.96 9.94 -14.22
N VAL A 68 -8.64 10.07 -14.08
CA VAL A 68 -7.88 11.14 -14.76
C VAL A 68 -7.84 10.92 -16.27
N ILE A 69 -7.71 9.68 -16.74
CA ILE A 69 -7.82 9.36 -18.18
C ILE A 69 -9.19 9.78 -18.70
N SER A 70 -10.26 9.40 -18.00
CA SER A 70 -11.63 9.72 -18.40
C SER A 70 -11.83 11.25 -18.46
N GLY A 71 -11.27 12.00 -17.50
CA GLY A 71 -11.30 13.47 -17.53
C GLY A 71 -10.54 14.04 -18.73
N LEU A 72 -9.35 13.52 -19.01
CA LEU A 72 -8.51 13.97 -20.12
C LEU A 72 -9.14 13.67 -21.47
N GLU A 73 -9.66 12.46 -21.70
CA GLU A 73 -10.31 12.06 -22.96
C GLU A 73 -11.54 12.92 -23.27
N ASN A 74 -12.30 13.33 -22.25
CA ASN A 74 -13.46 14.20 -22.40
C ASN A 74 -13.11 15.68 -22.66
N SER A 75 -11.85 16.08 -22.46
CA SER A 75 -11.41 17.48 -22.52
C SER A 75 -11.00 17.96 -23.92
N GLY A 76 -10.97 17.08 -24.93
CA GLY A 76 -10.52 17.43 -26.29
C GLY A 76 -9.03 17.19 -26.50
N GLU A 77 -8.39 18.02 -27.34
CA GLU A 77 -6.98 17.84 -27.73
C GLU A 77 -6.02 18.03 -26.54
N GLN A 78 -5.18 17.02 -26.27
CA GLN A 78 -4.18 17.03 -25.21
C GLN A 78 -2.77 17.24 -25.77
N GLU A 79 -1.88 17.78 -24.95
CA GLU A 79 -0.46 17.87 -25.30
C GLU A 79 0.16 16.48 -25.55
N ASN A 80 1.17 16.42 -26.42
CA ASN A 80 1.82 15.17 -26.83
C ASN A 80 2.37 14.36 -25.64
N ASP A 81 2.91 15.04 -24.63
CA ASP A 81 3.49 14.39 -23.45
C ASP A 81 2.38 13.73 -22.60
N ILE A 82 1.23 14.39 -22.46
CA ILE A 82 0.05 13.82 -21.78
C ILE A 82 -0.46 12.59 -22.56
N GLN A 83 -0.51 12.68 -23.89
CA GLN A 83 -0.89 11.56 -24.76
C GLN A 83 0.04 10.34 -24.61
N GLU A 84 1.35 10.59 -24.48
CA GLU A 84 2.31 9.51 -24.25
C GLU A 84 2.04 8.79 -22.92
N VAL A 85 1.81 9.54 -21.83
CA VAL A 85 1.50 8.95 -20.51
C VAL A 85 0.18 8.18 -20.54
N ILE A 86 -0.86 8.73 -21.16
CA ILE A 86 -2.14 8.01 -21.37
C ILE A 86 -1.90 6.70 -22.13
N SER A 87 -1.09 6.71 -23.18
CA SER A 87 -0.76 5.49 -23.93
C SER A 87 -0.01 4.47 -23.08
N LYS A 88 0.90 4.89 -22.19
CA LYS A 88 1.59 3.99 -21.25
C LYS A 88 0.60 3.36 -20.25
N ILE A 89 -0.32 4.16 -19.70
CA ILE A 89 -1.35 3.67 -18.78
C ILE A 89 -2.28 2.68 -19.48
N ASN A 90 -2.79 3.01 -20.67
CA ASN A 90 -3.65 2.10 -21.45
C ASN A 90 -2.93 0.80 -21.81
N LYS A 91 -1.63 0.87 -22.14
CA LYS A 91 -0.79 -0.32 -22.36
C LYS A 91 -0.66 -1.16 -21.08
N HIS A 92 -0.52 -0.53 -19.91
CA HIS A 92 -0.51 -1.23 -18.63
C HIS A 92 -1.85 -1.91 -18.34
N PHE A 93 -2.97 -1.18 -18.49
CA PHE A 93 -4.33 -1.70 -18.29
C PHE A 93 -4.72 -2.81 -19.25
N SER A 94 -4.09 -2.91 -20.42
CA SER A 94 -4.27 -4.09 -21.29
C SER A 94 -3.84 -5.41 -20.64
N LYS A 95 -2.91 -5.34 -19.67
CA LYS A 95 -2.37 -6.48 -18.90
C LYS A 95 -2.99 -6.60 -17.52
N ASP A 96 -3.26 -5.47 -16.88
CA ASP A 96 -3.87 -5.39 -15.55
C ASP A 96 -5.15 -4.54 -15.59
N ARG A 97 -6.25 -5.17 -16.02
CA ARG A 97 -7.50 -4.47 -16.28
C ARG A 97 -8.08 -3.87 -14.99
N PRO A 98 -8.60 -2.64 -15.02
CA PRO A 98 -9.30 -2.03 -13.89
C PRO A 98 -10.50 -2.87 -13.41
N GLU A 99 -11.18 -3.56 -14.33
CA GLU A 99 -12.34 -4.42 -14.00
C GLU A 99 -11.94 -5.71 -13.27
N ASP A 100 -10.70 -6.19 -13.44
CA ASP A 100 -10.22 -7.44 -12.89
C ASP A 100 -9.50 -7.22 -11.56
N GLN A 101 -10.30 -6.95 -10.52
CA GLN A 101 -9.84 -6.78 -9.12
C GLN A 101 -9.81 -8.10 -8.35
N SER A 102 -9.39 -9.17 -9.02
CA SER A 102 -9.38 -10.51 -8.43
C SER A 102 -8.31 -10.67 -7.35
N ALA A 103 -8.71 -11.19 -6.19
CA ALA A 103 -7.81 -11.64 -5.12
C ALA A 103 -6.97 -12.87 -5.51
N LEU A 104 -7.11 -13.40 -6.73
CA LEU A 104 -6.35 -14.54 -7.24
C LEU A 104 -5.04 -14.14 -7.93
N ARG A 105 -4.71 -12.84 -7.99
CA ARG A 105 -3.47 -12.35 -8.60
C ARG A 105 -2.24 -12.75 -7.75
N PRO A 106 -1.12 -13.15 -8.37
CA PRO A 106 0.12 -13.39 -7.63
C PRO A 106 0.63 -12.11 -6.95
N TYR A 107 1.13 -12.23 -5.72
CA TYR A 107 1.71 -11.10 -4.97
C TYR A 107 2.76 -10.32 -5.78
N ALA A 108 3.70 -11.02 -6.41
CA ALA A 108 4.76 -10.40 -7.21
C ALA A 108 4.22 -9.59 -8.40
N PHE A 109 3.08 -10.00 -8.95
CA PHE A 109 2.40 -9.26 -10.01
C PHE A 109 1.78 -7.97 -9.47
N LEU A 110 1.06 -8.04 -8.35
CA LEU A 110 0.43 -6.87 -7.73
C LEU A 110 1.48 -5.79 -7.39
N ARG A 111 2.58 -6.20 -6.76
CA ARG A 111 3.66 -5.29 -6.40
C ARG A 111 4.26 -4.60 -7.63
N ALA A 112 4.62 -5.36 -8.67
CA ALA A 112 5.16 -4.79 -9.90
C ALA A 112 4.16 -3.87 -10.62
N SER A 113 2.87 -4.21 -10.55
CA SER A 113 1.79 -3.36 -11.09
C SER A 113 1.67 -2.05 -10.31
N ASN A 114 1.72 -2.09 -8.98
CA ASN A 114 1.68 -0.92 -8.11
C ASN A 114 2.86 0.01 -8.34
N GLU A 115 4.08 -0.54 -8.43
CA GLU A 115 5.29 0.22 -8.75
C GLU A 115 5.14 0.94 -10.10
N THR A 116 4.66 0.23 -11.13
CA THR A 116 4.41 0.82 -12.45
C THR A 116 3.36 1.94 -12.40
N MET A 117 2.22 1.71 -11.74
CA MET A 117 1.15 2.71 -11.67
C MET A 117 1.53 3.92 -10.83
N ARG A 118 2.36 3.74 -9.80
CA ARG A 118 2.93 4.84 -9.01
C ARG A 118 3.79 5.75 -9.87
N GLU A 119 4.68 5.19 -10.69
CA GLU A 119 5.51 5.95 -11.63
C GLU A 119 4.64 6.75 -12.62
N LEU A 120 3.63 6.11 -13.20
CA LEU A 120 2.69 6.76 -14.11
C LEU A 120 1.88 7.87 -13.43
N LEU A 121 1.46 7.67 -12.19
CA LEU A 121 0.80 8.71 -11.39
C LEU A 121 1.73 9.90 -11.14
N CYS A 122 3.01 9.66 -10.86
CA CYS A 122 4.02 10.71 -10.71
C CYS A 122 4.23 11.48 -12.02
N GLU A 123 4.31 10.80 -13.17
CA GLU A 123 4.37 11.46 -14.49
C GLU A 123 3.15 12.37 -14.69
N LEU A 124 1.93 11.91 -14.40
CA LEU A 124 0.73 12.74 -14.48
C LEU A 124 0.73 13.93 -13.52
N ILE A 125 1.22 13.76 -12.29
CA ILE A 125 1.35 14.85 -11.33
C ILE A 125 2.29 15.94 -11.87
N GLN A 126 3.40 15.57 -12.50
CA GLN A 126 4.33 16.53 -13.09
C GLN A 126 3.72 17.29 -14.27
N LEU A 127 2.85 16.63 -15.04
CA LEU A 127 2.16 17.21 -16.19
C LEU A 127 0.87 17.97 -15.83
N GLN A 128 0.47 18.05 -14.55
CA GLN A 128 -0.71 18.80 -14.11
C GLN A 128 -0.81 20.23 -14.66
N PRO A 129 0.27 21.03 -14.73
CA PRO A 129 0.18 22.39 -15.25
C PRO A 129 -0.30 22.46 -16.71
N ALA A 130 -0.06 21.42 -17.51
CA ALA A 130 -0.47 21.28 -18.90
C ALA A 130 -1.89 20.68 -19.06
N MET A 131 -2.51 20.23 -17.97
CA MET A 131 -3.87 19.69 -18.02
C MET A 131 -4.92 20.81 -18.15
N PRO A 132 -6.06 20.54 -18.82
CA PRO A 132 -7.22 21.41 -18.81
C PRO A 132 -7.65 21.77 -17.38
N ALA A 133 -8.07 23.01 -17.15
CA ALA A 133 -8.31 23.54 -15.80
C ALA A 133 -9.30 22.69 -14.98
N ASP A 134 -10.39 22.23 -15.61
CA ASP A 134 -11.41 21.40 -14.95
C ASP A 134 -10.85 20.02 -14.58
N THR A 135 -10.11 19.39 -15.49
CA THR A 135 -9.47 18.08 -15.27
C THR A 135 -8.40 18.16 -14.20
N ARG A 136 -7.59 19.23 -14.19
CA ARG A 136 -6.63 19.50 -13.13
C ARG A 136 -7.31 19.64 -11.77
N ALA A 137 -8.38 20.43 -11.68
CA ALA A 137 -9.10 20.63 -10.43
C ALA A 137 -9.73 19.31 -9.90
N GLN A 138 -10.29 18.49 -10.79
CA GLN A 138 -10.81 17.17 -10.43
C GLN A 138 -9.68 16.23 -9.96
N PHE A 139 -8.55 16.22 -10.66
CA PHE A 139 -7.41 15.39 -10.30
C PHE A 139 -6.82 15.79 -8.94
N GLU A 140 -6.60 17.08 -8.69
CA GLU A 140 -6.15 17.61 -7.39
C GLU A 140 -7.12 17.24 -6.25
N ALA A 141 -8.43 17.34 -6.50
CA ALA A 141 -9.45 16.96 -5.52
C ALA A 141 -9.41 15.47 -5.15
N ARG A 142 -8.90 14.59 -6.03
CA ARG A 142 -8.72 13.16 -5.76
C ARG A 142 -7.38 12.84 -5.10
N LEU A 143 -6.31 13.55 -5.46
CA LEU A 143 -4.98 13.31 -4.92
C LEU A 143 -4.88 13.56 -3.42
N LYS A 144 -5.51 14.62 -2.90
CA LYS A 144 -5.39 14.96 -1.48
C LYS A 144 -6.02 13.89 -0.55
N PRO A 145 -7.25 13.40 -0.78
CA PRO A 145 -7.79 12.25 -0.05
C PRO A 145 -6.95 10.99 -0.22
N PHE A 146 -6.45 10.72 -1.44
CA PHE A 146 -5.61 9.56 -1.73
C PHE A 146 -4.32 9.55 -0.91
N PHE A 147 -3.52 10.61 -0.98
CA PHE A 147 -2.26 10.68 -0.22
C PHE A 147 -2.49 10.65 1.29
N ARG A 148 -3.59 11.25 1.77
CA ARG A 148 -3.95 11.15 3.19
C ARG A 148 -4.30 9.71 3.59
N SER A 149 -4.99 8.97 2.73
CA SER A 149 -5.29 7.56 2.97
C SER A 149 -4.02 6.70 2.95
N LEU A 150 -3.13 6.93 1.98
CA LEU A 150 -1.84 6.26 1.88
C LEU A 150 -0.97 6.53 3.13
N GLU A 151 -0.83 7.80 3.52
CA GLU A 151 -0.10 8.20 4.74
C GLU A 151 -0.66 7.49 5.98
N THR A 152 -1.98 7.48 6.15
CA THR A 152 -2.64 6.81 7.29
C THR A 152 -2.29 5.32 7.30
N ARG A 153 -2.36 4.64 6.15
CA ARG A 153 -2.03 3.22 6.05
C ARG A 153 -0.55 2.95 6.32
N GLU A 154 0.35 3.76 5.78
CA GLU A 154 1.79 3.62 6.02
C GLU A 154 2.15 3.82 7.50
N ARG A 155 1.55 4.82 8.16
CA ARG A 155 1.72 5.05 9.60
C ARG A 155 1.22 3.86 10.42
N SER A 156 0.04 3.33 10.10
CA SER A 156 -0.48 2.10 10.72
C SER A 156 0.41 0.88 10.44
N TRP A 157 1.03 0.81 9.26
CA TRP A 157 1.95 -0.27 8.88
C TRP A 157 3.22 -0.32 9.72
N VAL A 158 3.67 0.83 10.22
CA VAL A 158 4.89 0.95 11.04
C VAL A 158 4.62 1.27 12.52
N LYS A 159 3.34 1.34 12.92
CA LYS A 159 2.88 1.70 14.28
C LYS A 159 3.62 0.94 15.39
N GLY A 160 3.82 -0.37 15.23
CA GLY A 160 4.48 -1.22 16.23
C GLY A 160 5.99 -1.01 16.37
N LEU A 161 6.61 -0.19 15.52
CA LEU A 161 8.05 0.08 15.56
C LEU A 161 8.43 1.28 16.45
N GLY A 162 7.44 2.05 16.93
CA GLY A 162 7.68 3.19 17.83
C GLY A 162 8.29 4.42 17.16
N PHE A 163 8.27 4.50 15.82
CA PHE A 163 8.73 5.67 15.08
C PHE A 163 7.70 6.81 15.01
N ASP A 164 6.43 6.50 15.21
CA ASP A 164 5.33 7.47 15.17
C ASP A 164 4.98 7.93 16.60
N PRO A 165 5.17 9.21 16.95
CA PRO A 165 4.84 9.72 18.28
C PRO A 165 3.33 9.70 18.57
N GLU A 166 2.49 9.58 17.54
CA GLU A 166 1.03 9.50 17.64
C GLU A 166 0.52 8.08 17.34
N ALA A 167 1.38 7.06 17.44
CA ALA A 167 1.05 5.66 17.15
C ALA A 167 -0.25 5.20 17.82
N ASP A 168 -0.48 5.57 19.09
CA ASP A 168 -1.67 5.19 19.86
C ASP A 168 -2.99 5.76 19.30
N GLN A 169 -2.90 6.81 18.47
CA GLN A 169 -4.06 7.45 17.83
C GLN A 169 -4.36 6.84 16.45
N GLN A 170 -3.46 6.02 15.91
CA GLN A 170 -3.63 5.38 14.61
C GLN A 170 -4.46 4.10 14.74
N ALA A 171 -5.39 3.90 13.81
CA ALA A 171 -6.12 2.65 13.65
C ALA A 171 -5.16 1.49 13.34
N ASP A 172 -5.56 0.27 13.65
CA ASP A 172 -4.76 -0.89 13.25
C ASP A 172 -4.88 -1.12 11.75
N ILE A 173 -3.79 -1.58 11.12
CA ILE A 173 -3.78 -1.80 9.67
C ILE A 173 -4.86 -2.79 9.21
N ALA A 174 -5.22 -3.76 10.05
CA ALA A 174 -6.34 -4.66 9.78
C ALA A 174 -7.66 -3.90 9.62
N GLU A 175 -7.92 -2.94 10.50
CA GLU A 175 -9.15 -2.12 10.44
C GLU A 175 -9.18 -1.32 9.15
N LEU A 176 -8.05 -0.73 8.75
CA LEU A 176 -7.96 0.06 7.51
C LEU A 176 -8.12 -0.79 6.24
N LEU A 177 -7.59 -2.01 6.22
CA LEU A 177 -7.66 -2.90 5.06
C LEU A 177 -9.02 -3.61 4.95
N TYR A 178 -9.65 -3.95 6.07
CA TYR A 178 -10.86 -4.79 6.08
C TYR A 178 -12.15 -4.05 6.43
N ASP A 179 -12.13 -2.72 6.63
CA ASP A 179 -13.35 -1.93 6.78
C ASP A 179 -14.29 -2.14 5.57
N GLU A 180 -15.61 -2.20 5.80
CA GLU A 180 -16.64 -2.62 4.85
C GLU A 180 -16.63 -1.80 3.55
N LYS A 181 -16.04 -0.60 3.57
CA LYS A 181 -15.90 0.29 2.42
C LYS A 181 -14.75 -0.07 1.47
N GLY A 182 -13.72 -0.78 1.95
CA GLY A 182 -12.49 -1.06 1.21
C GLY A 182 -12.50 -2.35 0.37
N PHE A 183 -13.01 -3.46 0.93
CA PHE A 183 -12.92 -4.78 0.30
C PHE A 183 -14.19 -5.23 -0.43
N LEU A 184 -15.39 -4.81 -0.01
CA LEU A 184 -16.66 -5.43 -0.44
C LEU A 184 -17.37 -4.75 -1.63
N ARG A 185 -16.74 -3.78 -2.31
CA ARG A 185 -17.30 -3.17 -3.53
C ARG A 185 -17.03 -3.93 -4.84
N GLY A 186 -16.47 -5.14 -4.78
CA GLY A 186 -16.21 -5.99 -5.97
C GLY A 186 -17.28 -7.04 -6.27
N GLY A 187 -18.40 -7.06 -5.55
CA GLY A 187 -19.43 -8.09 -5.69
C GLY A 187 -20.84 -7.54 -5.68
N LYS A 188 -21.24 -6.84 -6.74
CA LYS A 188 -22.62 -6.81 -7.25
C LYS A 188 -22.61 -6.62 -8.76
#